data_AF-A0A9Q1B1V1-F1
#
_entry.id   AF-A0A9Q1B1V1-F1
#
_cell.length_a   1.000
_cell.length_b   1.000
_cell.length_c   1.000
_cell.angle_alpha   90.00
_cell.angle_beta   90.00
_cell.angle_gamma   90.00
#
_symmetry.space_group_name_H-M   'P 1'
#
loop_
_entity.id
_entity.type
_entity.pdbx_description
1 polymer ?
#
loop_
_entity_poly.entity_id
_entity_poly.type
_entity_poly.pdbx_seq_one_letter_code
_entity_poly.pdbx_strand_id
1 'polypeptide(L)' 'MDDGRIPKDLLYGELAQGKPPRGRPQLRYKDISKRDLKALGMDLNRWETLTSDRTVWRQKIQHSLHKFEEP' A
#
# COMPACT_ATOMS: atom_id res chain seq x y z
N MET A 1 -14.44 0.84 -4.34
CA MET A 1 -14.41 2.32 -4.38
C MET A 1 -14.72 2.75 -5.79
N ASP A 2 -15.73 3.60 -5.96
CA ASP A 2 -16.14 4.10 -7.28
C ASP A 2 -15.04 4.99 -7.90
N ASP A 3 -14.99 5.05 -9.23
CA ASP A 3 -14.09 5.92 -9.99
C ASP A 3 -14.44 7.41 -9.80
N GLY A 4 -13.43 8.29 -9.86
CA GLY A 4 -13.58 9.74 -9.70
C GLY A 4 -13.69 10.25 -8.26
N ARG A 5 -13.48 9.37 -7.26
CA ARG A 5 -13.36 9.79 -5.85
C ARG A 5 -11.92 10.21 -5.55
N ILE A 6 -11.75 11.40 -4.97
CA ILE A 6 -10.44 11.96 -4.56
C ILE A 6 -9.53 10.94 -3.83
N PRO A 7 -10.01 10.13 -2.87
CA PRO A 7 -9.16 9.15 -2.20
C PRO A 7 -8.61 8.06 -3.13
N LYS A 8 -9.40 7.63 -4.13
CA LYS A 8 -8.98 6.63 -5.13
C LYS A 8 -7.96 7.25 -6.08
N ASP A 9 -8.24 8.45 -6.58
CA ASP A 9 -7.36 9.16 -7.51
C ASP A 9 -5.99 9.44 -6.86
N LEU A 10 -5.97 9.81 -5.57
CA LEU A 10 -4.75 9.99 -4.81
C LEU A 10 -4.00 8.68 -4.54
N LEU A 11 -4.73 7.62 -4.16
CA LEU A 11 -4.16 6.31 -3.83
C LEU A 11 -3.48 5.65 -5.03
N TYR A 12 -4.13 5.74 -6.20
CA TYR A 12 -3.67 5.08 -7.42
C TYR A 12 -2.93 6.03 -8.36
N GLY A 13 -3.03 7.35 -8.20
CA GLY A 13 -2.39 8.32 -9.11
C GLY A 13 -2.73 8.07 -10.58
N GLU A 14 -3.90 7.48 -10.84
CA GLU A 14 -4.30 7.05 -12.18
C GLU A 14 -4.78 8.27 -12.97
N LEU A 15 -4.26 8.42 -14.18
CA LEU A 15 -4.79 9.40 -15.14
C LEU A 15 -6.18 8.91 -15.57
N ALA A 16 -7.18 9.78 -15.54
CA ALA A 16 -8.54 9.45 -16.01
C ALA A 16 -8.56 9.03 -17.50
N GLN A 17 -7.58 9.48 -18.28
CA GLN A 17 -7.37 9.17 -19.69
C GLN A 17 -5.86 9.21 -20.01
N GLY A 18 -5.38 8.32 -20.86
CA GLY A 18 -3.99 8.32 -21.37
C GLY A 18 -3.07 7.25 -20.76
N LYS A 19 -1.90 7.06 -21.37
CA LYS A 19 -0.88 6.12 -20.87
C LYS A 19 0.09 6.85 -19.94
N PRO A 20 0.52 6.23 -18.82
CA PRO A 20 1.51 6.82 -17.94
C PRO A 20 2.82 7.13 -18.71
N PRO A 21 3.54 8.19 -18.34
CA PRO A 21 4.78 8.57 -19.01
C PRO A 21 5.78 7.40 -18.98
N ARG A 22 6.35 7.08 -20.15
CA ARG A 22 7.39 6.06 -20.29
C ARG A 22 8.69 6.58 -19.68
N GLY A 23 9.30 5.83 -18.75
CA GLY A 23 10.54 6.22 -18.07
C GLY A 23 10.52 5.88 -16.58
N ARG A 24 10.68 6.88 -15.71
CA ARG A 24 10.57 6.77 -14.25
C ARG A 24 9.28 7.44 -13.75
N PRO A 25 8.10 6.78 -13.86
CA PRO A 25 6.90 7.24 -13.19
C PRO A 25 7.16 7.48 -11.70
N GLN A 26 6.52 8.49 -11.12
CA GLN A 26 6.51 8.64 -9.67
C GLN A 26 5.87 7.39 -9.04
N LEU A 27 6.45 6.92 -7.94
CA LEU A 27 5.86 5.83 -7.15
C LEU A 27 4.48 6.27 -6.67
N ARG A 28 3.46 5.48 -7.00
CA ARG A 28 2.11 5.71 -6.48
C ARG A 28 2.10 5.47 -4.98
N TYR A 29 1.18 6.10 -4.26
CA TYR A 29 1.03 5.89 -2.83
C TYR A 29 0.87 4.40 -2.49
N LYS A 30 0.05 3.66 -3.27
CA LYS A 30 -0.08 2.21 -3.14
C LYS A 30 1.24 1.46 -3.31
N ASP A 31 2.12 1.89 -4.21
CA ASP A 31 3.41 1.23 -4.45
C ASP A 31 4.38 1.46 -3.29
N ILE A 32 4.35 2.64 -2.68
CA ILE A 32 5.09 2.95 -1.44
C ILE A 32 4.59 2.06 -0.31
N SER A 33 3.27 1.99 -0.08
CA SER A 33 2.70 1.12 0.94
C SER A 33 3.11 -0.34 0.73
N LYS A 34 3.04 -0.86 -0.50
CA LYS A 34 3.48 -2.24 -0.79
C LYS A 34 4.95 -2.47 -0.49
N ARG A 35 5.82 -1.51 -0.82
CA ARG A 35 7.26 -1.60 -0.53
C ARG A 35 7.50 -1.70 0.98
N ASP A 36 6.83 -0.85 1.75
CA ASP A 36 7.01 -0.79 3.21
C ASP A 36 6.44 -2.06 3.87
N LEU A 37 5.27 -2.54 3.41
CA LEU A 37 4.71 -3.82 3.86
C LEU A 37 5.64 -5.01 3.56
N LYS A 38 6.30 -5.00 2.41
CA LYS A 38 7.30 -6.03 2.07
C LYS A 38 8.53 -5.95 2.97
N ALA A 39 9.00 -4.75 3.29
CA ALA A 39 10.11 -4.54 4.23
C ALA A 39 9.79 -5.07 5.63
N LEU A 40 8.53 -4.97 6.04
CA LEU A 40 7.98 -5.52 7.28
C LEU A 40 7.69 -7.03 7.24
N GLY A 41 8.07 -7.72 6.16
CA GLY A 41 7.93 -9.17 6.00
C GLY A 41 6.49 -9.65 5.77
N MET A 42 5.58 -8.77 5.32
CA MET A 42 4.20 -9.14 5.03
C MET A 42 4.00 -9.65 3.60
N ASP A 43 3.11 -10.64 3.47
CA ASP A 43 2.72 -11.20 2.19
C ASP A 43 1.78 -10.25 1.42
N LEU A 44 2.27 -9.72 0.29
CA LEU A 44 1.55 -8.83 -0.61
C LEU A 44 0.40 -9.51 -1.38
N ASN A 45 0.26 -10.83 -1.31
CA ASN A 45 -0.90 -11.53 -1.86
C ASN A 45 -2.03 -11.69 -0.83
N ARG A 46 -1.72 -11.61 0.46
CA ARG A 46 -2.69 -11.83 1.56
C ARG A 46 -2.99 -10.58 2.40
N TRP A 47 -2.30 -9.47 2.15
CA TRP A 47 -2.47 -8.24 2.93
C TRP A 47 -3.91 -7.68 2.85
N GLU A 48 -4.59 -7.72 1.70
CA GLU A 48 -5.98 -7.23 1.58
C GLU A 48 -6.93 -8.03 2.49
N THR A 49 -6.77 -9.35 2.54
CA THR A 49 -7.52 -10.22 3.46
C THR A 49 -7.17 -9.93 4.92
N LEU A 50 -5.89 -9.71 5.24
CA LEU A 50 -5.45 -9.33 6.59
C LEU A 50 -5.99 -7.96 7.02
N THR A 51 -6.12 -7.00 6.10
CA THR A 51 -6.66 -5.66 6.39
C THR A 51 -8.18 -5.65 6.58
N SER A 52 -8.87 -6.73 6.21
CA SER A 52 -10.32 -6.85 6.39
C SER A 52 -10.69 -6.88 7.87
N ASP A 53 -9.83 -7.47 8.71
CA ASP A 53 -9.91 -7.33 10.17
C ASP A 53 -8.95 -6.23 10.65
N ARG A 54 -9.52 -5.10 11.05
CA ARG A 54 -8.77 -3.93 11.50
C ARG A 54 -7.97 -4.18 12.77
N THR A 55 -8.43 -5.07 13.66
CA THR A 55 -7.76 -5.35 14.93
C THR A 55 -6.51 -6.20 14.72
N VAL A 56 -6.67 -7.29 13.95
CA VAL A 56 -5.56 -8.18 13.55
C VAL A 56 -4.52 -7.41 12.74
N TRP A 57 -4.97 -6.53 11.83
CA TRP A 57 -4.08 -5.67 11.07
C TRP A 57 -3.20 -4.78 11.96
N ARG A 58 -3.79 -4.07 12.93
CA ARG A 58 -3.05 -3.17 13.82
C ARG A 58 -2.02 -3.91 14.65
N GLN A 59 -2.40 -5.04 15.24
CA GLN A 59 -1.49 -5.86 16.05
C GLN A 59 -0.30 -6.34 15.22
N LYS A 60 -0.56 -6.81 13.99
CA LYS A 60 0.48 -7.33 13.11
C LYS A 60 1.45 -6.24 12.66
N ILE A 61 0.95 -5.05 12.33
CA ILE A 61 1.78 -3.90 11.98
C ILE A 61 2.65 -3.46 13.15
N GLN A 62 2.08 -3.33 14.35
CA GLN A 62 2.84 -2.94 15.54
C GLN A 62 3.95 -3.95 15.85
N HIS A 63 3.64 -5.25 15.78
CA HIS A 63 4.61 -6.32 16.00
C HIS A 63 5.73 -6.31 14.94
N SER A 64 5.35 -6.16 13.67
CA SER A 64 6.33 -6.09 12.57
C SER A 64 7.21 -4.84 12.66
N LEU A 65 6.66 -3.69 13.04
CA LEU A 65 7.42 -2.45 13.23
C LEU A 65 8.40 -2.58 14.39
N HIS A 66 7.96 -3.10 15.54
CA HIS A 66 8.84 -3.33 16.68
C HIS A 66 10.02 -4.23 16.29
N LYS A 67 9.77 -5.32 15.55
CA LYS A 67 10.85 -6.19 15.04
C LYS A 67 11.76 -5.54 14.01
N PHE A 68 11.27 -4.55 13.27
CA PHE A 68 12.04 -3.85 12.24
C PHE A 68 12.91 -2.74 12.84
N GLU A 69 12.47 -2.14 13.94
CA GLU A 69 13.18 -1.08 14.67
C GLU A 69 14.18 -1.63 15.69
N GLU A 70 14.12 -2.93 16.03
CA GLU A 70 15.16 -3.56 16.84
C GLU A 70 16.50 -3.61 16.07
N PRO A 71 17.60 -3.11 16.67
CA PRO A 71 18.90 -2.92 16.02
C PRO A 71 19.68 -4.21 15.71
#